data_AF-A0A3B9FMU6-F1
#
_entry.id   AF-A0A3B9FMU6-F1
#
_cell.length_a   1.000
_cell.length_b   1.000
_cell.length_c   1.000
_cell.angle_alpha   90.00
_cell.angle_beta   90.00
_cell.angle_gamma   90.00
#
_symmetry.space_group_name_H-M   'P 1'
#
loop_
_entity.id
_entity.type
_entity.pdbx_description
1 polymer ?
#
loop_
_entity_poly.entity_id
_entity_poly.type
_entity_poly.pdbx_seq_one_letter_code
_entity_poly.pdbx_strand_id
1 'polypeptide(L)'
;MEPEDYSRAALWRVSLAGFRVNLLPGLFLWILGMTVVLTYYSLDSTRFFFDRVMQIKQEYGYLYSFLATGFFGGFIPFLYLWRSGRIPKGMARAYGMFFPLYWAARGTEVDAFYRLQGLLFGNEPDLATIATKVFMDQFVYCIFWAAPVTAVFYGWKDCGFSWRRLRKETSRQSFLFEVARLLLSTWLVWIPATAIIYSLPPALQVPLFSLTLCFFVLLVSVFSADEGKA
;
A
#
# COMPACT_ATOMS: atom_id res chain seq x y z
N MET A 1 -22.89 21.75 11.67
CA MET A 1 -22.01 20.84 10.93
C MET A 1 -22.03 21.38 9.51
N GLU A 2 -20.96 22.08 9.10
CA GLU A 2 -20.83 22.55 7.72
C GLU A 2 -20.99 21.34 6.77
N PRO A 3 -21.71 21.47 5.64
CA PRO A 3 -21.81 20.39 4.68
C PRO A 3 -20.41 20.03 4.16
N GLU A 4 -20.05 18.75 4.20
CA GLU A 4 -18.76 18.29 3.65
C GLU A 4 -18.65 18.65 2.17
N ASP A 5 -17.61 19.40 1.82
CA ASP A 5 -17.36 19.87 0.46
C ASP A 5 -16.71 18.76 -0.38
N TYR A 6 -17.51 18.10 -1.21
CA TYR A 6 -17.07 17.09 -2.17
C TYR A 6 -16.80 17.68 -3.58
N SER A 7 -16.54 18.98 -3.69
CA SER A 7 -16.25 19.62 -4.97
C SER A 7 -14.91 19.17 -5.55
N ARG A 8 -14.75 19.39 -6.87
CA ARG A 8 -13.45 19.19 -7.54
C ARG A 8 -12.35 20.06 -6.93
N ALA A 9 -12.69 21.26 -6.47
CA ALA A 9 -11.75 22.17 -5.82
C ALA A 9 -11.27 21.60 -4.47
N ALA A 10 -12.18 21.00 -3.69
CA ALA A 10 -11.82 20.29 -2.47
C ALA A 10 -10.90 19.10 -2.75
N LEU A 11 -11.23 18.29 -3.76
CA LEU A 11 -10.39 17.15 -4.15
C LEU A 11 -9.00 17.61 -4.58
N TRP A 12 -8.91 18.69 -5.38
CA TRP A 12 -7.63 19.26 -5.80
C TRP A 12 -6.80 19.76 -4.63
N ARG A 13 -7.42 20.50 -3.69
CA ARG A 13 -6.75 21.02 -2.50
C ARG A 13 -6.20 19.91 -1.61
N VAL A 14 -7.02 18.90 -1.31
CA VAL A 14 -6.62 17.74 -0.48
C VAL A 14 -5.55 16.92 -1.18
N SER A 15 -5.69 16.72 -2.51
CA SER A 15 -4.69 16.00 -3.29
C SER A 15 -3.35 16.73 -3.27
N LEU A 16 -3.32 18.05 -3.54
CA LEU A 16 -2.10 18.85 -3.57
C LEU A 16 -1.38 18.87 -2.22
N ALA A 17 -2.13 18.94 -1.11
CA ALA A 17 -1.59 18.79 0.23
C ALA A 17 -0.96 17.39 0.41
N GLY A 18 -1.70 16.34 0.05
CA GLY A 18 -1.20 14.97 0.07
C GLY A 18 0.07 14.75 -0.78
N PHE A 19 0.16 15.37 -1.95
CA PHE A 19 1.36 15.33 -2.80
C PHE A 19 2.60 15.85 -2.07
N ARG A 20 2.48 16.99 -1.37
CA ARG A 20 3.60 17.60 -0.63
C ARG A 20 4.05 16.73 0.54
N VAL A 21 3.09 16.20 1.30
CA VAL A 21 3.36 15.31 2.44
C VAL A 21 3.99 13.99 1.99
N ASN A 22 3.55 13.47 0.84
CA ASN A 22 3.99 12.16 0.35
C ASN A 22 5.26 12.21 -0.51
N LEU A 23 5.71 13.38 -0.97
CA LEU A 23 6.87 13.48 -1.85
C LEU A 23 8.16 13.01 -1.17
N LEU A 24 8.46 13.50 0.03
CA LEU A 24 9.68 13.13 0.74
C LEU A 24 9.68 11.64 1.15
N PRO A 25 8.59 11.09 1.73
CA PRO A 25 8.43 9.64 1.88
C PRO A 25 8.62 8.87 0.58
N GLY A 26 8.01 9.35 -0.51
CA GLY A 26 8.10 8.75 -1.83
C GLY A 26 9.53 8.65 -2.32
N LEU A 27 10.28 9.76 -2.29
CA LEU A 27 11.69 9.80 -2.70
C LEU A 27 12.54 8.79 -1.92
N PHE A 28 12.37 8.72 -0.60
CA PHE A 28 13.07 7.76 0.23
C PHE A 28 12.76 6.31 -0.17
N LEU A 29 11.47 6.00 -0.40
CA LEU A 29 11.02 4.68 -0.85
C LEU A 29 11.59 4.30 -2.21
N TRP A 30 11.65 5.24 -3.15
CA TRP A 30 12.18 4.98 -4.48
C TRP A 30 13.68 4.71 -4.42
N ILE A 31 14.45 5.49 -3.65
CA ILE A 31 15.88 5.27 -3.45
C ILE A 31 16.14 3.91 -2.79
N LEU A 32 15.39 3.59 -1.74
CA LEU A 32 15.50 2.31 -1.05
C LEU A 32 15.18 1.14 -2.00
N GLY A 33 14.07 1.22 -2.73
CA GLY A 33 13.65 0.20 -3.70
C GLY A 33 14.66 0.04 -4.83
N MET A 34 15.13 1.14 -5.41
CA MET A 34 16.18 1.11 -6.45
C MET A 34 17.48 0.52 -5.93
N THR A 35 17.85 0.78 -4.68
CA THR A 35 19.03 0.17 -4.07
C THR A 35 18.87 -1.34 -3.99
N VAL A 36 17.69 -1.86 -3.62
CA VAL A 36 17.40 -3.30 -3.63
C VAL A 36 17.51 -3.88 -5.05
N VAL A 37 16.97 -3.20 -6.06
CA VAL A 37 17.08 -3.63 -7.46
C VAL A 37 18.53 -3.64 -7.96
N LEU A 38 19.28 -2.57 -7.73
CA LEU A 38 20.67 -2.45 -8.17
C LEU A 38 21.57 -3.47 -7.48
N THR A 39 21.38 -3.68 -6.17
CA THR A 39 22.15 -4.69 -5.43
C THR A 39 21.86 -6.10 -5.94
N TYR A 40 20.59 -6.43 -6.25
CA TYR A 40 20.22 -7.71 -6.85
C TYR A 40 20.92 -7.97 -8.20
N TYR A 41 20.94 -6.98 -9.09
CA TYR A 41 21.50 -7.17 -10.45
C TYR A 41 23.01 -6.96 -10.56
N SER A 42 23.62 -6.16 -9.67
CA SER A 42 25.01 -5.73 -9.84
C SER A 42 26.00 -6.30 -8.81
N LEU A 43 25.53 -6.87 -7.69
CA LEU A 43 26.41 -7.37 -6.63
C LEU A 43 26.27 -8.88 -6.42
N ASP A 44 27.26 -9.62 -6.90
CA ASP A 44 27.33 -11.07 -6.73
C ASP A 44 27.32 -11.52 -5.25
N SER A 45 27.90 -10.70 -4.36
CA SER A 45 27.93 -10.96 -2.92
C SER A 45 26.54 -11.03 -2.26
N THR A 46 25.51 -10.47 -2.91
CA THR A 46 24.14 -10.47 -2.38
C THR A 46 23.29 -11.63 -2.91
N ARG A 47 23.78 -12.40 -3.89
CA ARG A 47 23.03 -13.51 -4.53
C ARG A 47 22.50 -14.49 -3.50
N PHE A 48 23.34 -14.96 -2.58
CA PHE A 48 22.93 -15.90 -1.54
C PHE A 48 21.74 -15.37 -0.73
N PHE A 49 21.75 -14.09 -0.35
CA PHE A 49 20.64 -13.49 0.40
C PHE A 49 19.34 -13.49 -0.42
N PHE A 50 19.39 -13.00 -1.66
CA PHE A 50 18.21 -12.95 -2.52
C PHE A 50 17.69 -14.34 -2.88
N ASP A 51 18.57 -15.30 -3.17
CA ASP A 51 18.20 -16.70 -3.43
C ASP A 51 17.47 -17.32 -2.24
N ARG A 52 17.94 -17.06 -1.02
CA ARG A 52 17.24 -17.52 0.19
C ARG A 52 15.86 -16.89 0.33
N VAL A 53 15.71 -15.59 0.07
CA VAL A 53 14.41 -14.91 0.08
C VAL A 53 13.48 -15.49 -0.99
N MET A 54 13.98 -15.71 -2.20
CA MET A 54 13.24 -16.30 -3.30
C MET A 54 12.78 -17.72 -3.00
N GLN A 55 13.68 -18.56 -2.47
CA GLN A 55 13.37 -19.94 -2.06
C GLN A 55 12.26 -19.97 -1.02
N ILE A 56 12.35 -19.16 0.03
CA ILE A 56 11.30 -19.07 1.05
C ILE A 56 9.97 -18.60 0.42
N LYS A 57 9.98 -17.58 -0.43
CA LYS A 57 8.76 -17.11 -1.12
C LYS A 57 8.12 -18.20 -1.98
N GLN A 58 8.94 -19.00 -2.66
CA GLN A 58 8.49 -20.07 -3.54
C GLN A 58 7.95 -21.27 -2.75
N GLU A 59 8.65 -21.67 -1.69
CA GLU A 59 8.27 -22.78 -0.80
C GLU A 59 6.93 -22.53 -0.11
N TYR A 60 6.75 -21.34 0.48
CA TYR A 60 5.54 -21.00 1.23
C TYR A 60 4.46 -20.31 0.39
N GLY A 61 4.75 -19.91 -0.85
CA GLY A 61 3.77 -19.37 -1.79
C GLY A 61 2.95 -18.22 -1.20
N TYR A 62 1.62 -18.36 -1.21
CA TYR A 62 0.70 -17.37 -0.66
C TYR A 62 0.78 -17.21 0.86
N LEU A 63 1.19 -18.25 1.59
CA LEU A 63 1.37 -18.15 3.05
C LEU A 63 2.47 -17.14 3.39
N TYR A 64 3.57 -17.12 2.63
CA TYR A 64 4.58 -16.08 2.78
C TYR A 64 3.98 -14.69 2.59
N SER A 65 3.20 -14.49 1.52
CA SER A 65 2.61 -13.19 1.19
C SER A 65 1.63 -12.72 2.27
N PHE A 66 0.83 -13.64 2.79
CA PHE A 66 -0.06 -13.40 3.92
C PHE A 66 0.72 -12.93 5.15
N LEU A 67 1.72 -13.70 5.58
CA LEU A 67 2.48 -13.41 6.80
C LEU A 67 3.35 -12.16 6.65
N ALA A 68 4.09 -12.03 5.54
CA ALA A 68 4.99 -10.91 5.30
C ALA A 68 4.21 -9.58 5.21
N THR A 69 3.17 -9.51 4.39
CA THR A 69 2.40 -8.27 4.25
C THR A 69 1.58 -7.97 5.51
N GLY A 70 1.03 -8.99 6.17
CA GLY A 70 0.36 -8.81 7.47
C GLY A 70 1.29 -8.25 8.54
N PHE A 71 2.54 -8.72 8.59
CA PHE A 71 3.54 -8.25 9.54
C PHE A 71 4.03 -6.84 9.19
N PHE A 72 4.52 -6.64 7.97
CA PHE A 72 5.14 -5.39 7.53
C PHE A 72 4.10 -4.29 7.26
N GLY A 73 3.01 -4.58 6.56
CA GLY A 73 1.97 -3.62 6.25
C GLY A 73 0.95 -3.39 7.38
N GLY A 74 0.79 -4.36 8.28
CA GLY A 74 -0.24 -4.32 9.32
C GLY A 74 0.31 -4.21 10.74
N PHE A 75 1.05 -5.22 11.20
CA PHE A 75 1.47 -5.34 12.60
C PHE A 75 2.45 -4.23 13.02
N ILE A 76 3.50 -3.97 12.23
CA ILE A 76 4.47 -2.91 12.52
C ILE A 76 3.79 -1.54 12.58
N PRO A 77 3.00 -1.12 11.56
CA PRO A 77 2.25 0.13 11.63
C PRO A 77 1.27 0.23 12.79
N PHE A 78 0.55 -0.86 13.10
CA PHE A 78 -0.32 -0.90 14.26
C PHE A 78 0.44 -0.63 15.57
N LEU A 79 1.59 -1.28 15.77
CA LEU A 79 2.42 -1.06 16.96
C LEU A 79 2.89 0.39 17.07
N TYR A 80 3.26 1.02 15.95
CA TYR A 80 3.60 2.44 15.91
C TYR A 80 2.41 3.29 16.36
N LEU A 81 1.24 3.14 15.71
CA LEU A 81 0.04 3.91 16.04
C LEU A 81 -0.39 3.73 17.50
N TRP A 82 -0.30 2.51 18.02
CA TRP A 82 -0.63 2.19 19.41
C TRP A 82 0.31 2.90 20.39
N ARG A 83 1.62 2.80 20.17
CA ARG A 83 2.63 3.45 21.03
C ARG A 83 2.60 4.97 20.94
N SER A 84 2.25 5.52 19.78
CA SER A 84 2.07 6.96 19.59
C SER A 84 0.74 7.49 20.13
N GLY A 85 -0.09 6.65 20.78
CA GLY A 85 -1.36 7.07 21.37
C GLY A 85 -2.44 7.46 20.34
N ARG A 86 -2.29 7.03 19.08
CA ARG A 86 -3.20 7.40 17.97
C ARG A 86 -4.36 6.43 17.77
N ILE A 87 -4.44 5.40 18.61
CA ILE A 87 -5.56 4.46 18.59
C ILE A 87 -6.61 4.93 19.59
N PRO A 88 -7.90 4.99 19.21
CA PRO A 88 -8.97 5.33 20.14
C PRO A 88 -8.96 4.46 21.40
N LYS A 89 -9.26 5.07 22.56
CA LYS A 89 -9.29 4.37 23.85
C LYS A 89 -10.23 3.17 23.78
N GLY A 90 -9.78 2.01 24.26
CA GLY A 90 -10.54 0.75 24.22
C GLY A 90 -10.51 -0.01 22.89
N MET A 91 -9.99 0.58 21.80
CA MET A 91 -9.99 -0.03 20.46
C MET A 91 -8.69 -0.74 20.07
N ALA A 92 -7.69 -0.79 20.97
CA ALA A 92 -6.38 -1.38 20.69
C ALA A 92 -6.46 -2.83 20.18
N ARG A 93 -7.33 -3.67 20.78
CA ARG A 93 -7.50 -5.06 20.34
C ARG A 93 -8.11 -5.14 18.94
N ALA A 94 -9.17 -4.38 18.69
CA ALA A 94 -9.85 -4.38 17.39
C ALA A 94 -8.93 -3.88 16.27
N TYR A 95 -8.17 -2.81 16.52
CA TYR A 95 -7.18 -2.28 15.57
C TYR A 95 -6.02 -3.28 15.38
N GLY A 96 -5.57 -3.92 16.45
CA GLY A 96 -4.49 -4.90 16.43
C GLY A 96 -4.84 -6.20 15.71
N MET A 97 -6.12 -6.53 15.61
CA MET A 97 -6.61 -7.61 14.74
C MET A 97 -6.82 -7.11 13.30
N PHE A 98 -7.45 -5.96 13.14
CA PHE A 98 -7.81 -5.42 11.83
C PHE A 98 -6.59 -5.18 10.95
N PHE A 99 -5.58 -4.43 11.42
CA PHE A 99 -4.45 -4.05 10.56
C PHE A 99 -3.66 -5.26 10.04
N PRO A 100 -3.20 -6.21 10.88
CA PRO A 100 -2.48 -7.39 10.37
C PRO A 100 -3.33 -8.25 9.45
N LEU A 101 -4.59 -8.55 9.81
CA LEU A 101 -5.43 -9.45 9.03
C LEU A 101 -5.85 -8.82 7.69
N TYR A 102 -6.20 -7.54 7.70
CA TYR A 102 -6.52 -6.81 6.47
C TYR A 102 -5.32 -6.83 5.53
N TRP A 103 -4.14 -6.39 5.99
CA TRP A 103 -2.95 -6.33 5.13
C TRP A 103 -2.41 -7.71 4.73
N ALA A 104 -2.60 -8.75 5.55
CA ALA A 104 -2.29 -10.12 5.17
C ALA A 104 -3.17 -10.61 4.01
N ALA A 105 -4.47 -10.35 4.08
CA ALA A 105 -5.40 -10.65 2.99
C ALA A 105 -5.06 -9.85 1.73
N ARG A 106 -4.80 -8.54 1.87
CA ARG A 106 -4.37 -7.69 0.75
C ARG A 106 -3.06 -8.17 0.12
N GLY A 107 -2.08 -8.60 0.90
CA GLY A 107 -0.81 -9.13 0.40
C GLY A 107 -0.98 -10.42 -0.42
N THR A 108 -1.89 -11.29 0.02
CA THR A 108 -2.24 -12.51 -0.72
C THR A 108 -2.91 -12.17 -2.05
N GLU A 109 -3.84 -11.22 -2.04
CA GLU A 109 -4.52 -10.74 -3.25
C GLU A 109 -3.54 -10.09 -4.24
N VAL A 110 -2.62 -9.24 -3.75
CA VAL A 110 -1.59 -8.61 -4.57
C VAL A 110 -0.64 -9.65 -5.17
N ASP A 111 -0.24 -10.69 -4.43
CA ASP A 111 0.55 -11.80 -4.98
C ASP A 111 -0.22 -12.53 -6.10
N ALA A 112 -1.52 -12.78 -5.91
CA ALA A 112 -2.35 -13.38 -6.95
C ALA A 112 -2.43 -12.50 -8.19
N PHE A 113 -2.58 -11.19 -8.01
CA PHE A 113 -2.57 -10.21 -9.10
C PHE A 113 -1.22 -10.16 -9.82
N TYR A 114 -0.09 -10.15 -9.10
CA TYR A 114 1.25 -10.17 -9.71
C TYR A 114 1.48 -11.44 -10.54
N ARG A 115 1.05 -12.60 -10.03
CA ARG A 115 1.10 -13.87 -10.77
C ARG A 115 0.24 -13.83 -12.03
N LEU A 116 -1.00 -13.33 -11.93
CA LEU A 116 -1.89 -13.17 -13.07
C LEU A 116 -1.25 -12.28 -14.15
N GLN A 117 -0.66 -11.15 -13.75
CA GLN A 117 0.05 -10.29 -14.69
C GLN A 117 1.28 -10.96 -15.29
N GLY A 118 1.98 -11.81 -14.54
CA GLY A 118 3.05 -12.66 -15.07
C GLY A 118 2.59 -13.63 -16.15
N LEU A 119 1.37 -14.17 -16.02
CA LEU A 119 0.76 -15.05 -17.03
C LEU A 119 0.28 -14.27 -18.27
N LEU A 120 -0.26 -13.07 -18.08
CA LEU A 120 -0.84 -12.26 -19.16
C LEU A 120 0.21 -11.48 -19.96
N PHE A 121 1.25 -10.98 -19.29
CA PHE A 121 2.19 -10.01 -19.87
C PHE A 121 3.65 -10.50 -19.83
N GLY A 122 3.94 -11.66 -19.24
CA GLY A 122 5.31 -12.17 -19.07
C GLY A 122 5.99 -11.66 -17.80
N ASN A 123 7.22 -12.10 -17.55
CA ASN A 123 8.00 -11.76 -16.35
C ASN A 123 9.35 -11.10 -16.67
N GLU A 124 9.59 -10.80 -17.95
CA GLU A 124 10.83 -10.15 -18.37
C GLU A 124 10.88 -8.71 -17.83
N PRO A 125 12.04 -8.26 -17.32
CA PRO A 125 12.21 -6.91 -16.78
C PRO A 125 12.45 -5.88 -17.89
N ASP A 126 11.75 -6.01 -19.04
CA ASP A 126 11.82 -5.02 -20.11
C ASP A 126 10.81 -3.88 -19.89
N LEU A 127 11.09 -2.73 -20.51
CA LEU A 127 10.31 -1.51 -20.31
C LEU A 127 8.83 -1.69 -20.70
N ALA A 128 8.52 -2.46 -21.75
CA ALA A 128 7.15 -2.63 -22.21
C ALA A 128 6.34 -3.51 -21.26
N THR A 129 6.93 -4.62 -20.79
CA THR A 129 6.32 -5.49 -19.78
C THR A 129 6.08 -4.73 -18.48
N ILE A 130 7.08 -4.00 -17.98
CA ILE A 130 6.97 -3.19 -16.75
C ILE A 130 5.89 -2.11 -16.90
N ALA A 131 5.92 -1.32 -17.98
CA ALA A 131 4.95 -0.27 -18.21
C ALA A 131 3.51 -0.80 -18.31
N THR A 132 3.32 -1.95 -18.96
CA THR A 132 2.01 -2.61 -19.07
C THR A 132 1.50 -3.05 -17.70
N LYS A 133 2.37 -3.67 -16.88
CA LYS A 133 2.01 -4.09 -15.52
C LYS A 133 1.69 -2.91 -14.61
N VAL A 134 2.48 -1.84 -14.66
CA VAL A 134 2.21 -0.60 -13.91
C VAL A 134 0.87 -0.01 -14.34
N PHE A 135 0.58 0.01 -15.64
CA PHE A 135 -0.69 0.55 -16.14
C PHE A 135 -1.88 -0.26 -15.62
N MET A 136 -1.83 -1.58 -15.73
CA MET A 136 -2.89 -2.47 -15.27
C MET A 136 -3.07 -2.41 -13.74
N ASP A 137 -1.97 -2.31 -13.00
CA ASP A 137 -1.99 -2.13 -11.55
C ASP A 137 -2.67 -0.82 -11.16
N GLN A 138 -2.17 0.31 -11.67
CA GLN A 138 -2.52 1.64 -11.16
C GLN A 138 -3.83 2.17 -11.72
N PHE A 139 -4.20 1.81 -12.96
CA PHE A 139 -5.37 2.34 -13.65
C PHE A 139 -6.51 1.32 -13.83
N VAL A 140 -6.30 0.05 -13.51
CA VAL A 140 -7.37 -0.97 -13.53
C VAL A 140 -7.58 -1.54 -12.14
N TYR A 141 -6.60 -2.28 -11.63
CA TYR A 141 -6.72 -2.94 -10.33
C TYR A 141 -6.93 -1.95 -9.18
N CYS A 142 -6.14 -0.88 -9.11
CA CYS A 142 -6.28 0.14 -8.07
C CYS A 142 -7.61 0.89 -8.14
N ILE A 143 -8.05 1.30 -9.34
CA ILE A 143 -9.28 2.09 -9.53
C ILE A 143 -10.53 1.27 -9.22
N PHE A 144 -10.63 0.06 -9.78
CA PHE A 144 -11.86 -0.72 -9.70
C PHE A 144 -11.92 -1.67 -8.51
N TRP A 145 -10.79 -1.96 -7.87
CA TRP A 145 -10.73 -2.94 -6.79
C TRP A 145 -10.01 -2.43 -5.55
N ALA A 146 -8.71 -2.13 -5.61
CA ALA A 146 -7.92 -1.89 -4.40
C ALA A 146 -8.39 -0.66 -3.61
N ALA A 147 -8.62 0.48 -4.28
CA ALA A 147 -9.09 1.70 -3.62
C ALA A 147 -10.55 1.59 -3.12
N PRO A 148 -11.51 1.08 -3.91
CA PRO A 148 -12.87 0.80 -3.42
C PRO A 148 -12.90 -0.10 -2.18
N VAL A 149 -12.18 -1.23 -2.21
CA VAL A 149 -12.12 -2.16 -1.09
C VAL A 149 -11.49 -1.48 0.13
N THR A 150 -10.41 -0.73 -0.07
CA THR A 150 -9.74 0.01 1.02
C THR A 150 -10.69 1.04 1.64
N ALA A 151 -11.40 1.82 0.84
CA ALA A 151 -12.37 2.82 1.32
C ALA A 151 -13.47 2.17 2.17
N VAL A 152 -13.99 1.00 1.77
CA VAL A 152 -15.00 0.26 2.55
C VAL A 152 -14.45 -0.22 3.89
N PHE A 153 -13.29 -0.90 3.91
CA PHE A 153 -12.76 -1.49 5.13
C PHE A 153 -12.20 -0.46 6.11
N TYR A 154 -11.53 0.59 5.61
CA TYR A 154 -11.07 1.68 6.46
C TYR A 154 -12.24 2.53 6.95
N GLY A 155 -13.26 2.78 6.11
CA GLY A 155 -14.51 3.39 6.55
C GLY A 155 -15.20 2.55 7.63
N TRP A 156 -15.28 1.24 7.47
CA TRP A 156 -15.84 0.33 8.48
C TRP A 156 -15.08 0.43 9.81
N LYS A 157 -13.74 0.47 9.78
CA LYS A 157 -12.88 0.72 10.95
C LYS A 157 -13.20 2.08 11.58
N ASP A 158 -13.30 3.14 10.79
CA ASP A 158 -13.54 4.51 11.27
C ASP A 158 -14.94 4.69 11.86
N CYS A 159 -15.92 3.92 11.38
CA CYS A 159 -17.24 3.78 12.00
C CYS A 159 -17.25 2.87 13.25
N GLY A 160 -16.08 2.55 13.82
CA GLY A 160 -15.96 1.70 15.01
C GLY A 160 -16.34 0.24 14.76
N PHE A 161 -16.03 -0.28 13.57
CA PHE A 161 -16.36 -1.64 13.13
C PHE A 161 -17.87 -1.94 13.05
N SER A 162 -18.69 -0.91 12.78
CA SER A 162 -20.15 -1.05 12.63
C SER A 162 -20.60 -0.88 11.18
N TRP A 163 -21.02 -1.98 10.54
CA TRP A 163 -21.59 -1.97 9.18
C TRP A 163 -22.86 -1.12 9.08
N ARG A 164 -23.67 -1.09 10.14
CA ARG A 164 -24.87 -0.26 10.21
C ARG A 164 -24.53 1.23 10.17
N ARG A 165 -23.47 1.63 10.88
CA ARG A 165 -23.01 3.01 10.91
C ARG A 165 -22.38 3.40 9.58
N LEU A 166 -21.52 2.54 9.02
CA LEU A 166 -20.93 2.75 7.69
C LEU A 166 -22.02 3.02 6.64
N ARG A 167 -23.04 2.16 6.54
CA ARG A 167 -24.13 2.34 5.59
C ARG A 167 -24.92 3.64 5.79
N LYS A 168 -25.03 4.12 7.03
CA LYS A 168 -25.74 5.36 7.36
C LYS A 168 -24.91 6.61 7.03
N GLU A 169 -23.60 6.54 7.21
CA GLU A 169 -22.68 7.67 7.05
C GLU A 169 -22.10 7.78 5.62
N THR A 170 -22.04 6.67 4.88
CA THR A 170 -21.51 6.65 3.51
C THR A 170 -22.60 6.94 2.48
N SER A 171 -22.47 8.06 1.79
CA SER A 171 -23.19 8.35 0.54
C SER A 171 -22.36 7.95 -0.68
N ARG A 172 -23.00 7.77 -1.85
CA ARG A 172 -22.28 7.51 -3.11
C ARG A 172 -21.25 8.59 -3.43
N GLN A 173 -21.57 9.85 -3.14
CA GLN A 173 -20.67 10.98 -3.40
C GLN A 173 -19.45 10.94 -2.48
N SER A 174 -19.66 10.74 -1.17
CA SER A 174 -18.55 10.60 -0.20
C SER A 174 -17.65 9.40 -0.52
N PHE A 175 -18.22 8.28 -0.96
CA PHE A 175 -17.48 7.08 -1.33
C PHE A 175 -16.59 7.32 -2.55
N LEU A 176 -17.14 7.89 -3.62
CA LEU A 176 -16.37 8.19 -4.83
C LEU A 176 -15.29 9.25 -4.57
N PHE A 177 -15.59 10.24 -3.72
CA PHE A 177 -14.61 11.22 -3.29
C PHE A 177 -13.45 10.56 -2.54
N GLU A 178 -13.74 9.66 -1.60
CA GLU A 178 -12.73 8.93 -0.84
C GLU A 178 -11.86 8.02 -1.73
N VAL A 179 -12.48 7.28 -2.67
CA VAL A 179 -11.73 6.48 -3.65
C VAL A 179 -10.82 7.36 -4.50
N ALA A 180 -11.31 8.49 -5.01
CA ALA A 180 -10.50 9.43 -5.79
C ALA A 180 -9.35 10.02 -4.94
N ARG A 181 -9.62 10.36 -3.68
CA ARG A 181 -8.62 10.87 -2.72
C ARG A 181 -7.52 9.85 -2.48
N LEU A 182 -7.87 8.57 -2.25
CA LEU A 182 -6.92 7.48 -2.07
C LEU A 182 -6.04 7.29 -3.31
N LEU A 183 -6.62 7.27 -4.51
CA LEU A 183 -5.87 7.12 -5.77
C LEU A 183 -4.90 8.28 -6.00
N LEU A 184 -5.40 9.53 -5.95
CA LEU A 184 -4.59 10.71 -6.24
C LEU A 184 -3.44 10.90 -5.24
N SER A 185 -3.69 10.59 -3.95
CA SER A 185 -2.67 10.71 -2.91
C SER A 185 -1.57 9.64 -3.01
N THR A 186 -1.86 8.49 -3.61
CA THR A 186 -0.94 7.36 -3.67
C THR A 186 -0.21 7.24 -5.00
N TRP A 187 -0.80 7.69 -6.11
CA TRP A 187 -0.20 7.57 -7.46
C TRP A 187 1.21 8.14 -7.56
N LEU A 188 1.49 9.29 -6.92
CA LEU A 188 2.84 9.86 -6.93
C LEU A 188 3.87 8.83 -6.46
N VAL A 189 3.58 8.17 -5.33
CA VAL A 189 4.49 7.26 -4.66
C VAL A 189 4.48 5.89 -5.31
N TRP A 190 3.30 5.38 -5.64
CA TRP A 190 3.08 3.99 -6.03
C TRP A 190 3.31 3.72 -7.52
N ILE A 191 3.15 4.71 -8.42
CA ILE A 191 3.51 4.49 -9.83
C ILE A 191 5.01 4.18 -9.98
N PRO A 192 5.95 4.98 -9.42
CA PRO A 192 7.37 4.62 -9.47
C PRO A 192 7.68 3.37 -8.65
N ALA A 193 7.09 3.22 -7.46
CA ALA A 193 7.35 2.07 -6.61
C ALA A 193 6.93 0.74 -7.27
N THR A 194 5.78 0.68 -7.93
CA THR A 194 5.34 -0.51 -8.67
C THR A 194 6.22 -0.79 -9.88
N ALA A 195 6.72 0.23 -10.59
CA ALA A 195 7.70 0.03 -11.66
C ALA A 195 8.99 -0.62 -11.13
N ILE A 196 9.49 -0.16 -9.98
CA ILE A 196 10.66 -0.75 -9.30
C ILE A 196 10.36 -2.20 -8.89
N ILE A 197 9.19 -2.47 -8.31
CA ILE A 197 8.77 -3.83 -7.92
C ILE A 197 8.72 -4.75 -9.14
N TYR A 198 8.08 -4.33 -10.24
CA TYR A 198 7.95 -5.15 -11.44
C TYR A 198 9.27 -5.37 -12.21
N SER A 199 10.32 -4.58 -11.91
CA SER A 199 11.65 -4.81 -12.45
C SER A 199 12.37 -6.02 -11.82
N LEU A 200 11.85 -6.58 -10.73
CA LEU A 200 12.39 -7.77 -10.07
C LEU A 200 11.73 -9.07 -10.55
N PRO A 201 12.44 -10.20 -10.44
CA PRO A 201 11.83 -11.52 -10.64
C PRO A 201 10.61 -11.74 -9.75
N PRO A 202 9.60 -12.52 -10.18
CA PRO A 202 8.33 -12.68 -9.47
C PRO A 202 8.46 -13.04 -7.97
N ALA A 203 9.47 -13.84 -7.62
CA ALA A 203 9.70 -14.26 -6.23
C ALA A 203 10.20 -13.13 -5.30
N LEU A 204 10.68 -12.00 -5.84
CA LEU A 204 11.13 -10.84 -5.07
C LEU A 204 10.13 -9.67 -5.06
N GLN A 205 9.10 -9.72 -5.91
CA GLN A 205 8.13 -8.63 -6.03
C GLN A 205 7.33 -8.42 -4.73
N VAL A 206 6.78 -9.49 -4.14
CA VAL A 206 6.02 -9.41 -2.87
C VAL A 206 6.89 -9.03 -1.67
N PRO A 207 8.12 -9.58 -1.50
CA PRO A 207 9.05 -9.09 -0.49
C PRO A 207 9.29 -7.57 -0.57
N LEU A 208 9.61 -7.04 -1.76
CA LEU A 208 9.85 -5.61 -1.92
C LEU A 208 8.56 -4.81 -1.70
N PHE A 209 7.42 -5.25 -2.25
CA PHE A 209 6.11 -4.65 -1.99
C PHE A 209 5.81 -4.53 -0.50
N SER A 210 6.03 -5.59 0.28
CA SER A 210 5.73 -5.61 1.72
C SER A 210 6.61 -4.63 2.48
N LEU A 211 7.90 -4.53 2.13
CA LEU A 211 8.82 -3.55 2.69
C LEU A 211 8.41 -2.12 2.33
N THR A 212 8.19 -1.85 1.04
CA THR A 212 7.76 -0.54 0.55
C THR A 212 6.46 -0.09 1.22
N LEU A 213 5.49 -1.00 1.37
CA LEU A 213 4.24 -0.73 2.07
C LEU A 213 4.46 -0.36 3.54
N CYS A 214 5.29 -1.11 4.27
CA CYS A 214 5.62 -0.81 5.67
C CYS A 214 6.17 0.60 5.82
N PHE A 215 7.22 0.93 5.05
CA PHE A 215 7.85 2.23 5.10
C PHE A 215 6.90 3.34 4.65
N PHE A 216 6.09 3.10 3.62
CA PHE A 216 5.07 4.06 3.20
C PHE A 216 4.11 4.41 4.33
N VAL A 217 3.52 3.40 4.98
CA VAL A 217 2.57 3.62 6.07
C VAL A 217 3.25 4.33 7.26
N LEU A 218 4.47 3.93 7.63
CA LEU A 218 5.20 4.54 8.73
C LEU A 218 5.57 5.99 8.43
N LEU A 219 6.14 6.27 7.26
CA LEU A 219 6.56 7.62 6.89
C LEU A 219 5.36 8.56 6.82
N VAL A 220 4.27 8.16 6.13
CA VAL A 220 3.03 8.95 6.11
C VAL A 220 2.52 9.20 7.54
N SER A 221 2.54 8.18 8.40
CA SER A 221 2.11 8.33 9.79
C SER A 221 3.02 9.30 10.58
N VAL A 222 4.32 9.32 10.34
CA VAL A 222 5.24 10.25 11.00
C VAL A 222 5.00 11.68 10.50
N PHE A 223 4.99 11.90 9.19
CA PHE A 223 4.86 13.26 8.64
C PHE A 223 3.49 13.89 8.86
N SER A 224 2.40 13.10 8.84
CA SER A 224 1.08 13.61 9.24
C SER A 224 0.98 14.01 10.72
N ALA A 225 1.94 13.62 11.56
CA ALA A 225 1.98 14.03 12.97
C ALA A 225 2.55 15.42 13.17
N ASP A 226 3.52 15.78 12.34
CA ASP A 226 4.30 17.01 12.49
C ASP A 226 3.52 18.23 11.98
N GLU A 227 2.63 18.06 11.00
CA GLU A 227 1.71 19.13 10.56
C GLU A 227 0.65 19.51 11.59
N GLY A 228 0.37 18.64 12.57
CA GLY A 228 -0.55 18.95 13.68
C GLY A 228 0.08 19.74 14.83
N LYS A 229 1.37 20.12 14.71
CA LYS A 229 2.14 20.85 15.72
C LYS A 229 2.70 22.19 15.23
N ALA A 230 2.28 22.66 14.05
CA ALA A 230 2.66 23.95 13.49
C ALA A 230 1.55 24.99 13.70
#